data_AF-A0A4Q6ATL7-F1
#
_entry.id   AF-A0A4Q6ATL7-F1
#
_cell.length_a   1.000
_cell.length_b   1.000
_cell.length_c   1.000
_cell.angle_alpha   90.00
_cell.angle_beta   90.00
_cell.angle_gamma   90.00
#
_symmetry.space_group_name_H-M   'P 1'
#
loop_
_entity.id
_entity.type
_entity.pdbx_description
1 polymer ?
#
loop_
_entity_poly.entity_id
_entity_poly.type
_entity_poly.pdbx_seq_one_letter_code
_entity_poly.pdbx_strand_id
1 'polypeptide(L)'
;MKKLFLPLLFAFLLPVSYSCSTLRNYVLTEQDAVAALRQMLQAGANSDLKGAFSKDAVMATLFPESIRKTLNTLQQLGLTNEIDRFTTTMSTAAEQTATRSVPVLVQGITSMSFTDGIRIVKGGGTSATDYLRTAIGANLRSEVRPVMEQALKEYNLVEQWNNIIKPARALVGDR
;
A
#
# COMPACT_ATOMS: atom_id res chain seq x y z
N MET A 1 34.52 8.74 59.41
CA MET A 1 33.49 9.15 60.40
C MET A 1 32.85 10.45 59.94
N LYS A 2 31.52 10.58 60.13
CA LYS A 2 30.59 11.68 59.73
C LYS A 2 30.24 11.65 58.22
N LYS A 3 29.16 11.01 57.74
CA LYS A 3 27.69 11.08 57.98
C LYS A 3 27.06 12.46 57.71
N LEU A 4 25.87 12.40 57.09
CA LEU A 4 24.81 13.42 56.88
C LEU A 4 25.04 14.41 55.71
N PHE A 5 24.11 14.73 54.79
CA PHE A 5 22.65 14.57 54.72
C PHE A 5 22.19 14.68 53.23
N LEU A 6 21.36 13.74 52.78
CA LEU A 6 20.44 13.81 51.62
C LEU A 6 19.15 14.49 52.14
N PRO A 7 18.59 15.54 51.50
CA PRO A 7 17.56 15.32 50.48
C PRO A 7 17.46 16.42 49.41
N LEU A 8 17.74 16.06 48.16
CA LEU A 8 17.34 16.84 46.97
C LEU A 8 16.44 15.98 46.07
N LEU A 9 15.56 15.22 46.73
CA LEU A 9 14.56 14.32 46.15
C LEU A 9 13.17 14.82 46.51
N PHE A 10 12.82 16.08 46.19
CA PHE A 10 11.43 16.55 46.15
C PHE A 10 11.33 17.95 45.54
N ALA A 11 11.65 18.07 44.26
CA ALA A 11 11.24 19.23 43.47
C ALA A 11 10.56 18.71 42.20
N PHE A 12 9.24 18.54 42.32
CA PHE A 12 8.29 18.95 41.28
C PHE A 12 8.45 18.17 39.96
N LEU A 13 7.91 16.95 39.79
CA LEU A 13 6.47 16.69 39.57
C LEU A 13 5.70 17.92 39.01
N LEU A 14 6.24 18.55 37.96
CA LEU A 14 5.42 19.37 37.07
C LEU A 14 4.45 18.44 36.33
N PRO A 15 3.13 18.66 36.45
CA PRO A 15 2.17 17.94 35.65
C PRO A 15 2.43 18.33 34.20
N VAL A 16 2.74 17.34 33.36
CA VAL A 16 2.65 17.43 31.89
C VAL A 16 1.18 17.69 31.56
N SER A 17 0.75 18.92 31.77
CA SER A 17 -0.56 19.45 31.41
C SER A 17 -0.35 20.41 30.25
N TYR A 18 0.28 19.89 29.19
CA TYR A 18 0.03 20.40 27.84
C TYR A 18 -1.38 19.93 27.46
N SER A 19 -2.34 20.59 28.10
CA SER A 19 -3.74 20.45 27.78
C SER A 19 -3.98 21.06 26.41
N CYS A 20 -4.99 20.55 25.72
CA CYS A 20 -5.42 20.89 24.36
C CYS A 20 -5.97 22.34 24.24
N SER A 21 -5.56 23.27 25.11
CA SER A 21 -6.01 24.67 25.15
C SER A 21 -5.35 25.54 24.08
N THR A 22 -4.22 25.12 23.50
CA THR A 22 -3.54 25.84 22.41
C THR A 22 -4.22 25.71 21.05
N LEU A 23 -5.13 24.74 20.87
CA LEU A 23 -5.90 24.57 19.63
C LEU A 23 -7.23 25.35 19.64
N ARG A 24 -7.63 25.94 20.77
CA ARG A 24 -8.97 26.56 20.94
C ARG A 24 -9.19 27.86 20.14
N ASN A 25 -8.13 28.50 19.68
CA ASN A 25 -8.18 29.74 18.88
C ASN A 25 -7.58 29.58 17.46
N TYR A 26 -7.32 28.35 17.01
CA TYR A 26 -6.82 28.13 15.66
C TYR A 26 -7.99 28.14 14.67
N VAL A 27 -8.10 29.22 13.88
CA VAL A 27 -9.04 29.30 12.76
C VAL A 27 -8.41 28.57 11.59
N LEU A 28 -8.98 27.43 11.21
CA LEU A 28 -8.52 26.64 10.08
C LEU A 28 -8.75 27.42 8.78
N THR A 29 -7.68 27.76 8.07
CA THR A 29 -7.78 28.39 6.75
C THR A 29 -7.90 27.33 5.65
N GLU A 30 -8.34 27.75 4.46
CA GLU A 30 -8.33 26.90 3.28
C GLU A 30 -6.90 26.44 2.92
N GLN A 31 -5.87 27.27 3.16
CA GLN A 31 -4.48 26.86 2.99
C GLN A 31 -4.08 25.74 3.96
N ASP A 32 -4.48 25.85 5.22
CA ASP A 32 -4.18 24.82 6.24
C ASP A 32 -4.86 23.49 5.89
N ALA A 33 -6.11 23.54 5.41
CA ALA A 33 -6.84 22.35 4.99
C ALA A 33 -6.17 21.63 3.82
N VAL A 34 -5.71 22.36 2.81
CA VAL A 34 -4.99 21.77 1.66
C VAL A 34 -3.63 21.24 2.07
N ALA A 35 -2.90 21.94 2.95
CA ALA A 35 -1.62 21.48 3.47
C ALA A 35 -1.78 20.17 4.26
N ALA A 36 -2.76 20.12 5.17
CA ALA A 36 -3.08 18.92 5.93
C ALA A 36 -3.51 17.76 5.02
N LEU A 37 -4.32 18.02 3.99
CA LEU A 37 -4.71 17.02 3.00
C LEU A 37 -3.49 16.42 2.30
N ARG A 38 -2.57 17.25 1.79
CA ARG A 38 -1.34 16.75 1.13
C ARG A 38 -0.51 15.91 2.09
N GLN A 39 -0.33 16.35 3.33
CA GLN A 39 0.41 15.61 4.35
C GLN A 39 -0.25 14.25 4.65
N MET A 40 -1.57 14.21 4.84
CA MET A 40 -2.29 12.96 5.08
C MET A 40 -2.18 12.00 3.89
N LEU A 41 -2.31 12.50 2.66
CA LEU A 41 -2.16 11.67 1.46
C LEU A 41 -0.73 11.17 1.30
N GLN A 42 0.28 11.99 1.58
CA GLN A 42 1.68 11.57 1.57
C GLN A 42 1.95 10.53 2.66
N ALA A 43 1.44 10.72 3.87
CA ALA A 43 1.57 9.74 4.95
C ALA A 43 0.91 8.41 4.58
N GLY A 44 -0.29 8.45 3.99
CA GLY A 44 -0.98 7.27 3.47
C GLY A 44 -0.22 6.58 2.33
N ALA A 45 0.39 7.35 1.43
CA ALA A 45 1.22 6.79 0.35
C ALA A 45 2.49 6.09 0.87
N ASN A 46 3.03 6.55 2.01
CA ASN A 46 4.24 6.01 2.64
C ASN A 46 3.94 4.97 3.73
N SER A 47 2.68 4.54 3.90
CA SER A 47 2.36 3.51 4.88
C SER A 47 3.05 2.19 4.54
N ASP A 48 3.47 1.43 5.56
CA ASP A 48 4.06 0.12 5.36
C ASP A 48 3.07 -0.82 4.66
N LEU A 49 3.52 -1.47 3.58
CA LEU A 49 2.71 -2.38 2.76
C LEU A 49 2.91 -3.85 3.16
N LYS A 50 3.70 -4.13 4.20
CA LYS A 50 3.92 -5.49 4.69
C LYS A 50 2.62 -6.24 4.91
N GLY A 51 2.44 -7.32 4.16
CA GLY A 51 1.28 -8.19 4.28
C GLY A 51 -0.02 -7.62 3.70
N ALA A 52 0.03 -6.47 3.01
CA ALA A 52 -1.12 -5.89 2.31
C ALA A 52 -1.61 -6.79 1.16
N PHE A 53 -0.72 -7.63 0.62
CA PHE A 53 -1.01 -8.55 -0.48
C PHE A 53 -1.06 -9.99 0.01
N SER A 54 -2.05 -10.37 0.83
CA SER A 54 -2.17 -11.76 1.31
C SER A 54 -2.36 -12.75 0.14
N LYS A 55 -2.01 -14.03 0.34
CA LYS A 55 -2.20 -15.07 -0.68
C LYS A 55 -3.66 -15.13 -1.15
N ASP A 56 -4.59 -15.04 -0.21
CA ASP A 56 -6.03 -15.07 -0.50
C ASP A 56 -6.48 -13.84 -1.28
N ALA A 57 -5.99 -12.65 -0.90
CA ALA A 57 -6.27 -11.41 -1.62
C ALA A 57 -5.72 -11.48 -3.05
N VAL A 58 -4.48 -11.93 -3.22
CA VAL A 58 -3.86 -12.16 -4.53
C VAL A 58 -4.68 -13.15 -5.35
N MET A 59 -5.09 -14.28 -4.75
CA MET A 59 -5.89 -15.29 -5.43
C MET A 59 -7.25 -14.77 -5.88
N ALA A 60 -7.90 -13.97 -5.03
CA ALA A 60 -9.23 -13.42 -5.28
C ALA A 60 -9.23 -12.25 -6.27
N THR A 61 -8.17 -11.42 -6.27
CA THR A 61 -8.12 -10.16 -7.03
C THR A 61 -7.38 -10.28 -8.36
N LEU A 62 -6.29 -11.05 -8.44
CA LEU A 62 -5.47 -11.13 -9.65
C LEU A 62 -5.95 -12.19 -10.63
N PHE A 63 -6.62 -13.23 -10.15
CA PHE A 63 -7.07 -14.33 -11.01
C PHE A 63 -8.59 -14.29 -11.22
N PRO A 64 -9.05 -14.28 -12.48
CA PRO A 64 -10.47 -14.42 -12.79
C PRO A 64 -10.99 -15.79 -12.33
N GLU A 65 -12.31 -15.90 -12.18
CA GLU A 65 -12.98 -17.10 -11.66
C GLU A 65 -12.61 -18.38 -12.43
N SER A 66 -12.43 -18.28 -13.76
CA SER A 66 -12.01 -19.39 -14.61
C SER A 66 -10.64 -19.95 -14.22
N ILE A 67 -9.65 -19.06 -14.01
CA ILE A 67 -8.30 -19.46 -13.60
C ILE A 67 -8.30 -20.06 -12.20
N ARG A 68 -9.08 -19.47 -11.27
CA ARG A 68 -9.21 -20.00 -9.92
C ARG A 68 -9.74 -21.44 -9.91
N LYS A 69 -10.73 -21.76 -10.74
CA LYS A 69 -11.24 -23.13 -10.87
C LYS A 69 -10.15 -24.10 -11.31
N THR A 70 -9.35 -23.73 -12.31
CA THR A 70 -8.23 -24.55 -12.77
C THR A 70 -7.18 -24.75 -11.68
N LEU A 71 -6.82 -23.70 -10.95
CA LEU A 71 -5.87 -23.79 -9.83
C LEU A 71 -6.40 -24.70 -8.73
N ASN A 72 -7.69 -24.61 -8.37
CA ASN A 72 -8.30 -25.50 -7.38
C ASN A 72 -8.27 -26.98 -7.82
N THR A 73 -8.52 -27.26 -9.10
CA THR A 73 -8.40 -28.62 -9.64
C THR A 73 -6.95 -29.11 -9.56
N LEU A 74 -5.97 -28.27 -9.89
CA LEU A 74 -4.56 -28.62 -9.77
C LEU A 74 -4.13 -28.88 -8.31
N GLN A 75 -4.68 -28.13 -7.33
CA GLN A 75 -4.48 -28.42 -5.91
C GLN A 75 -5.02 -29.81 -5.54
N GLN A 76 -6.22 -30.17 -6.01
CA GLN A 76 -6.80 -31.50 -5.79
C GLN A 76 -5.98 -32.63 -6.42
N LEU A 77 -5.24 -32.34 -7.49
CA LEU A 77 -4.33 -33.25 -8.17
C LEU A 77 -2.93 -33.32 -7.51
N GLY A 78 -2.74 -32.65 -6.38
CA GLY A 78 -1.52 -32.73 -5.57
C GLY A 78 -0.54 -31.56 -5.74
N LEU A 79 -0.86 -30.53 -6.55
CA LEU A 79 0.01 -29.37 -6.78
C LEU A 79 -0.17 -28.24 -5.75
N THR A 80 -0.68 -28.55 -4.56
CA THR A 80 -0.95 -27.54 -3.53
C THR A 80 0.30 -26.77 -3.14
N ASN A 81 1.44 -27.46 -2.98
CA ASN A 81 2.69 -26.83 -2.57
C ASN A 81 3.24 -25.86 -3.63
N GLU A 82 3.14 -26.23 -4.91
CA GLU A 82 3.58 -25.42 -6.03
C GLU A 82 2.72 -24.16 -6.17
N ILE A 83 1.40 -24.29 -6.01
CA ILE A 83 0.46 -23.18 -6.06
C ILE A 83 0.65 -22.26 -4.85
N ASP A 84 0.88 -22.81 -3.66
CA ASP A 84 1.15 -22.03 -2.46
C ASP A 84 2.47 -21.28 -2.56
N ARG A 85 3.51 -21.89 -3.14
CA ARG A 85 4.78 -21.22 -3.42
C ARG A 85 4.59 -20.09 -4.42
N PHE A 86 3.90 -20.34 -5.52
CA PHE A 86 3.63 -19.35 -6.56
C PHE A 86 2.82 -18.17 -6.02
N THR A 87 1.76 -18.41 -5.26
CA THR A 87 0.94 -17.34 -4.66
C THR A 87 1.72 -16.54 -3.62
N THR A 88 2.60 -17.18 -2.85
CA THR A 88 3.54 -16.47 -1.95
C THR A 88 4.46 -15.57 -2.73
N THR A 89 5.09 -16.09 -3.79
CA THR A 89 5.99 -15.31 -4.62
C THR A 89 5.27 -14.17 -5.34
N MET A 90 4.04 -14.39 -5.79
CA MET A 90 3.19 -13.36 -6.41
C MET A 90 2.83 -12.26 -5.41
N SER A 91 2.47 -12.64 -4.18
CA SER A 91 2.25 -11.72 -3.06
C SER A 91 3.46 -10.82 -2.82
N THR A 92 4.67 -11.41 -2.73
CA THR A 92 5.91 -10.64 -2.57
C THR A 92 6.18 -9.72 -3.76
N ALA A 93 5.97 -10.19 -5.00
CA ALA A 93 6.16 -9.38 -6.19
C ALA A 93 5.17 -8.20 -6.25
N ALA A 94 3.92 -8.41 -5.85
CA ALA A 94 2.90 -7.36 -5.77
C ALA A 94 3.26 -6.31 -4.71
N GLU A 95 3.69 -6.75 -3.52
CA GLU A 95 4.16 -5.87 -2.44
C GLU A 95 5.38 -5.03 -2.88
N GLN A 96 6.35 -5.66 -3.55
CA GLN A 96 7.54 -4.98 -4.05
C GLN A 96 7.21 -3.99 -5.16
N THR A 97 6.27 -4.33 -6.05
CA THR A 97 5.79 -3.44 -7.11
C THR A 97 5.11 -2.21 -6.50
N ALA A 98 4.21 -2.40 -5.53
CA ALA A 98 3.53 -1.31 -4.86
C ALA A 98 4.50 -0.40 -4.09
N THR A 99 5.46 -0.99 -3.37
CA THR A 99 6.52 -0.25 -2.65
C THR A 99 7.36 0.60 -3.59
N ARG A 100 7.81 0.04 -4.72
CA ARG A 100 8.57 0.77 -5.74
C ARG A 100 7.74 1.84 -6.47
N SER A 101 6.42 1.77 -6.40
CA SER A 101 5.49 2.73 -7.01
C SER A 101 5.19 3.96 -6.13
N VAL A 102 5.52 3.91 -4.83
CA VAL A 102 5.29 5.01 -3.88
C VAL A 102 5.80 6.37 -4.37
N PRO A 103 7.02 6.49 -4.94
CA PRO A 103 7.52 7.79 -5.40
C PRO A 103 6.64 8.45 -6.48
N VAL A 104 6.05 7.65 -7.37
CA VAL A 104 5.17 8.13 -8.44
C VAL A 104 3.88 8.70 -7.85
N LEU A 105 3.32 8.03 -6.83
CA LEU A 105 2.14 8.48 -6.11
C LEU A 105 2.42 9.77 -5.32
N VAL A 106 3.55 9.84 -4.62
CA VAL A 106 3.98 11.02 -3.85
C VAL A 106 4.22 12.22 -4.75
N GLN A 107 4.84 12.03 -5.92
CA GLN A 107 5.01 13.10 -6.90
C GLN A 107 3.65 13.66 -7.34
N GLY A 108 2.71 12.78 -7.61
CA GLY A 108 1.33 13.12 -7.95
C GLY A 108 0.58 13.96 -6.91
N ILE A 109 0.75 13.60 -5.63
CA ILE A 109 0.19 14.36 -4.50
C ILE A 109 0.87 15.72 -4.37
N THR A 110 2.19 15.78 -4.58
CA THR A 110 2.98 17.02 -4.47
C THR A 110 2.64 18.01 -5.58
N SER A 111 2.31 17.53 -6.78
CA SER A 111 1.84 18.36 -7.90
C SER A 111 0.39 18.84 -7.79
N MET A 112 -0.35 18.46 -6.74
CA MET A 112 -1.73 18.88 -6.53
C MET A 112 -1.84 20.40 -6.41
N SER A 113 -2.68 21.03 -7.22
CA SER A 113 -2.93 22.47 -7.12
C SER A 113 -3.74 22.82 -5.86
N PHE A 114 -3.71 24.09 -5.45
CA PHE A 114 -4.56 24.56 -4.35
C PHE A 114 -6.05 24.33 -4.64
N THR A 115 -6.48 24.63 -5.86
CA THR A 115 -7.87 24.47 -6.31
C THR A 115 -8.33 23.01 -6.28
N ASP A 116 -7.47 22.07 -6.67
CA ASP A 116 -7.77 20.64 -6.60
C ASP A 116 -7.85 20.16 -5.14
N GLY A 117 -6.94 20.64 -4.29
CA GLY A 117 -6.98 20.38 -2.86
C GLY A 117 -8.30 20.83 -2.22
N ILE A 118 -8.77 22.05 -2.53
CA ILE A 118 -10.06 22.55 -2.04
C ILE A 118 -11.23 21.74 -2.58
N ARG A 119 -11.16 21.32 -3.85
CA ARG A 119 -12.19 20.45 -4.43
C ARG A 119 -12.26 19.11 -3.73
N ILE A 120 -11.13 18.55 -3.31
CA ILE A 120 -11.09 17.30 -2.54
C ILE A 120 -11.67 17.52 -1.13
N VAL A 121 -11.26 18.58 -0.43
CA VAL A 121 -11.74 18.88 0.93
C VAL A 121 -13.25 19.14 0.97
N LYS A 122 -13.78 19.89 -0.02
CA LYS A 122 -15.20 20.20 -0.14
C LYS A 122 -16.02 19.09 -0.82
N GLY A 123 -15.34 18.08 -1.35
CA GLY A 123 -15.95 17.00 -2.12
C GLY A 123 -16.51 15.88 -1.25
N GLY A 124 -17.05 14.84 -1.91
CA GLY A 124 -17.51 13.61 -1.26
C GLY A 124 -16.37 12.61 -0.99
N GLY A 125 -16.71 11.45 -0.43
CA GLY A 125 -15.74 10.44 0.03
C GLY A 125 -14.80 9.88 -1.04
N THR A 126 -15.10 10.01 -2.33
CA THR A 126 -14.24 9.50 -3.43
C THR A 126 -13.33 10.55 -4.05
N SER A 127 -13.46 11.83 -3.66
CA SER A 127 -12.87 12.96 -4.39
C SER A 127 -11.35 12.87 -4.51
N ALA A 128 -10.67 12.42 -3.45
CA ALA A 128 -9.22 12.21 -3.47
C ALA A 128 -8.81 11.10 -4.44
N THR A 129 -9.52 9.97 -4.42
CA THR A 129 -9.27 8.83 -5.32
C THR A 129 -9.54 9.19 -6.77
N ASP A 130 -10.59 9.94 -7.04
CA ASP A 130 -10.95 10.38 -8.39
C ASP A 130 -9.93 11.40 -8.93
N TYR A 131 -9.47 12.34 -8.09
CA TYR A 131 -8.36 13.21 -8.43
C TYR A 131 -7.11 12.41 -8.79
N LEU A 132 -6.67 11.47 -7.94
CA LEU A 132 -5.47 10.68 -8.21
C LEU A 132 -5.63 9.87 -9.51
N ARG A 133 -6.80 9.26 -9.75
CA ARG A 133 -7.05 8.51 -10.99
C ARG A 133 -6.85 9.38 -12.24
N THR A 134 -7.30 10.64 -12.20
CA THR A 134 -7.20 11.55 -13.34
C THR A 134 -5.83 12.22 -13.45
N ALA A 135 -5.32 12.77 -12.35
CA ALA A 135 -4.08 13.55 -12.31
C ALA A 135 -2.83 12.69 -12.54
N ILE A 136 -2.84 11.44 -12.05
CA ILE A 136 -1.64 10.61 -12.08
C ILE A 136 -1.86 9.28 -12.79
N GLY A 137 -3.09 8.86 -13.06
CA GLY A 137 -3.36 7.50 -13.53
C GLY A 137 -2.72 7.13 -14.87
N ALA A 138 -2.48 8.09 -15.77
CA ALA A 138 -1.76 7.84 -17.02
C ALA A 138 -0.26 7.62 -16.76
N ASN A 139 0.38 8.57 -16.06
CA ASN A 139 1.80 8.51 -15.71
C ASN A 139 2.11 7.33 -14.77
N LEU A 140 1.23 7.05 -13.81
CA LEU A 140 1.34 5.90 -12.93
C LEU A 140 1.40 4.62 -13.74
N ARG A 141 0.55 4.44 -14.76
CA ARG A 141 0.62 3.23 -15.60
C ARG A 141 1.91 3.15 -16.42
N SER A 142 2.44 4.25 -16.94
CA SER A 142 3.69 4.23 -17.71
C SER A 142 4.90 3.93 -16.83
N GLU A 143 4.94 4.48 -15.62
CA GLU A 143 6.05 4.33 -14.68
C GLU A 143 5.98 3.01 -13.89
N VAL A 144 4.78 2.54 -13.52
CA VAL A 144 4.61 1.31 -12.72
C VAL A 144 4.70 0.05 -13.55
N ARG A 145 4.34 0.08 -14.83
CA ARG A 145 4.45 -1.09 -15.72
C ARG A 145 5.86 -1.70 -15.74
N PRO A 146 6.95 -0.95 -16.00
CA PRO A 146 8.30 -1.52 -16.00
C PRO A 146 8.72 -2.03 -14.60
N VAL A 147 8.25 -1.39 -13.53
CA VAL A 147 8.47 -1.87 -12.15
C VAL A 147 7.85 -3.24 -11.92
N MET A 148 6.61 -3.43 -12.38
CA MET A 148 5.90 -4.71 -12.31
C MET A 148 6.61 -5.77 -13.16
N GLU A 149 6.99 -5.46 -14.40
CA GLU A 149 7.73 -6.37 -15.27
C GLU A 149 9.06 -6.81 -14.65
N GLN A 150 9.78 -5.88 -14.01
CA GLN A 150 11.01 -6.18 -13.29
C GLN A 150 10.74 -7.11 -12.10
N ALA A 151 9.71 -6.85 -11.29
CA ALA A 151 9.36 -7.72 -10.16
C ALA A 151 8.98 -9.13 -10.65
N LEU A 152 8.15 -9.24 -11.70
CA LEU A 152 7.78 -10.53 -12.29
C LEU A 152 9.00 -11.34 -12.77
N LYS A 153 9.98 -10.65 -13.38
CA LYS A 153 11.23 -11.26 -13.84
C LYS A 153 12.14 -11.67 -12.66
N GLU A 154 12.32 -10.79 -11.68
CA GLU A 154 13.14 -11.02 -10.48
C GLU A 154 12.70 -12.28 -9.73
N TYR A 155 11.39 -12.51 -9.69
CA TYR A 155 10.77 -13.64 -9.01
C TYR A 155 10.47 -14.85 -9.92
N ASN A 156 10.89 -14.82 -11.19
CA ASN A 156 10.63 -15.88 -12.19
C ASN A 156 9.16 -16.32 -12.27
N LEU A 157 8.22 -15.39 -12.09
CA LEU A 157 6.79 -15.72 -11.95
C LEU A 157 6.19 -16.31 -13.23
N VAL A 158 6.70 -15.90 -14.40
CA VAL A 158 6.29 -16.46 -15.70
C VAL A 158 6.67 -17.93 -15.82
N GLU A 159 7.86 -18.30 -15.36
CA GLU A 159 8.32 -19.69 -15.38
C GLU A 159 7.54 -20.56 -14.38
N GLN A 160 7.35 -20.05 -13.16
CA GLN A 160 6.55 -20.73 -12.13
C GLN A 160 5.12 -20.99 -12.62
N TRP A 161 4.48 -19.98 -13.22
CA TRP A 161 3.17 -20.11 -13.83
C TRP A 161 3.15 -21.22 -14.88
N ASN A 162 4.08 -21.16 -15.84
CA ASN A 162 4.18 -22.15 -16.90
C ASN A 162 4.33 -23.58 -16.37
N ASN A 163 5.08 -23.77 -15.29
CA ASN A 163 5.26 -25.08 -14.65
C ASN A 163 3.96 -25.59 -14.00
N ILE A 164 3.21 -24.71 -13.33
CA ILE A 164 1.94 -25.07 -12.67
C ILE A 164 0.86 -25.42 -13.69
N ILE A 165 0.77 -24.70 -14.81
CA ILE A 165 -0.29 -24.92 -15.81
C ILE A 165 0.05 -25.99 -16.85
N LYS A 166 1.29 -26.51 -16.88
CA LYS A 166 1.68 -27.60 -17.81
C LYS A 166 0.75 -28.82 -17.69
N PRO A 167 0.47 -29.37 -16.50
CA PRO A 167 -0.49 -30.45 -16.34
C PRO A 167 -1.91 -30.05 -16.76
N ALA A 168 -2.35 -28.83 -16.43
CA ALA A 168 -3.67 -28.34 -16.85
C ALA A 168 -3.83 -28.28 -18.38
N ARG A 169 -2.80 -27.80 -19.10
CA ARG A 169 -2.79 -27.78 -20.58
C ARG A 169 -2.91 -29.19 -21.16
N ALA A 170 -2.26 -30.18 -20.56
CA ALA A 170 -2.35 -31.57 -20.99
C ALA A 170 -3.74 -32.20 -20.74
N LEU A 171 -4.47 -31.73 -19.72
CA LEU A 171 -5.79 -32.27 -19.33
C LEU A 171 -6.96 -31.56 -20.02
N VAL A 172 -6.84 -30.25 -20.30
CA VAL A 172 -7.95 -29.41 -20.78
C VAL A 172 -7.86 -29.12 -22.29
N GLY A 173 -6.68 -29.30 -22.90
CA GLY A 173 -6.42 -28.90 -24.29
C GLY A 173 -6.25 -27.39 -24.44
N ASP A 174 -5.45 -26.96 -25.41
CA ASP A 174 -5.16 -25.54 -25.68
C ASP A 174 -6.46 -24.84 -26.11
N ARG A 175 -7.07 -24.07 -25.19
CA ARG A 175 -8.24 -23.23 -25.46
C ARG A 175 -8.05 -21.87 -24.80
#